data_AF-A0A9D7SW39-F1
#
_entry.id   AF-A0A9D7SW39-F1
#
_cell.length_a   1.000
_cell.length_b   1.000
_cell.length_c   1.000
_cell.angle_alpha   90.00
_cell.angle_beta   90.00
_cell.angle_gamma   90.00
#
_symmetry.space_group_name_H-M   'P 1'
#
loop_
_entity.id
_entity.type
_entity.pdbx_description
1 polymer ?
#
loop_
_entity_poly.entity_id
_entity_poly.type
_entity_poly.pdbx_seq_one_letter_code
_entity_poly.pdbx_strand_id
1 'polypeptide(L)'
;MSDSAIGQILDVGIGYPFETLTEATDVAVPGDTILVHQGTYNGGIFVADLQGIAEARIYILAAEGESVIFDGGTNAWQFLMLHI
;
A
#
# COMPACT_ATOMS: atom_id res chain seq x y z
N MET A 1 -23.20 -1.98 15.15
CA MET A 1 -22.90 -2.38 13.76
C MET A 1 -22.31 -1.14 13.10
N SER A 2 -21.01 -0.92 13.27
CA SER A 2 -20.32 0.17 12.58
C SER A 2 -20.27 -0.18 11.11
N ASP A 3 -20.61 0.81 10.29
CA ASP A 3 -20.60 0.81 8.83
C ASP A 3 -19.55 -0.15 8.25
N SER A 4 -19.97 -1.07 7.38
CA SER A 4 -19.03 -1.73 6.48
C SER A 4 -18.56 -0.66 5.51
N ALA A 5 -17.57 0.14 5.93
CA ALA A 5 -16.95 1.12 5.07
C ALA A 5 -16.49 0.37 3.81
N ILE A 6 -17.05 0.75 2.66
CA ILE A 6 -16.49 0.33 1.38
C ILE A 6 -15.05 0.83 1.42
N GLY A 7 -14.09 -0.08 1.27
CA GLY A 7 -12.69 0.29 1.25
C GLY A 7 -12.40 1.36 0.21
N GLN A 8 -11.46 2.24 0.53
CA GLN A 8 -11.09 3.36 -0.33
C GLN A 8 -10.01 2.93 -1.33
N ILE A 9 -9.89 3.70 -2.40
CA ILE A 9 -8.72 3.65 -3.28
C ILE A 9 -7.73 4.70 -2.78
N LEU A 10 -6.52 4.24 -2.44
CA LEU A 10 -5.41 5.08 -2.01
C LEU A 10 -4.42 5.19 -3.18
N ASP A 11 -4.52 6.27 -3.94
CA ASP A 11 -3.68 6.49 -5.13
C ASP A 11 -2.25 6.89 -4.72
N VAL A 12 -1.26 6.11 -5.19
CA VAL A 12 0.16 6.27 -4.88
C VAL A 12 0.95 6.64 -6.13
N GLY A 13 1.71 7.73 -6.05
CA GLY A 13 2.69 8.12 -7.08
C GLY A 13 2.95 9.62 -7.12
N ILE A 14 3.89 10.03 -7.96
CA ILE A 14 4.22 11.46 -8.12
C ILE A 14 2.97 12.22 -8.58
N GLY A 15 2.54 13.21 -7.78
CA GLY A 15 1.36 14.02 -8.06
C GLY A 15 0.02 13.42 -7.61
N TYR A 16 0.04 12.27 -6.92
CA TYR A 16 -1.12 11.67 -6.27
C TYR A 16 -1.14 11.97 -4.77
N PRO A 17 -2.26 11.70 -4.06
CA PRO A 17 -2.39 12.00 -2.63
C PRO A 17 -1.31 11.38 -1.73
N PHE A 18 -0.79 10.21 -2.10
CA PHE A 18 0.36 9.59 -1.45
C PHE A 18 1.51 9.50 -2.47
N GLU A 19 2.69 10.00 -2.13
CA GLU A 19 3.84 9.96 -3.05
C GLU A 19 4.54 8.60 -2.98
N THR A 20 4.41 7.87 -1.87
CA THR A 20 5.09 6.59 -1.64
C THR A 20 4.16 5.49 -1.14
N LEU A 21 4.56 4.23 -1.34
CA LEU A 21 3.82 3.08 -0.81
C LEU A 21 3.73 3.12 0.72
N THR A 22 4.80 3.53 1.41
CA THR A 22 4.82 3.60 2.88
C THR A 22 3.74 4.55 3.42
N GLU A 23 3.61 5.74 2.83
CA GLU A 23 2.59 6.71 3.25
C GLU A 23 1.17 6.16 3.13
N ALA A 24 0.87 5.42 2.05
CA ALA A 24 -0.43 4.78 1.89
C ALA A 24 -0.62 3.61 2.87
N THR A 25 0.41 2.80 3.11
CA THR A 25 0.31 1.69 4.06
C THR A 25 0.16 2.14 5.51
N ASP A 26 0.65 3.33 5.87
CA ASP A 26 0.53 3.89 7.22
C ASP A 26 -0.91 4.28 7.57
N VAL A 27 -1.78 4.50 6.57
CA VAL A 27 -3.17 4.91 6.77
C VAL A 27 -4.21 3.89 6.31
N ALA A 28 -3.79 2.88 5.54
CA ALA A 28 -4.68 1.87 4.99
C ALA A 28 -5.39 1.06 6.08
N VAL A 29 -6.70 0.88 5.91
CA VAL A 29 -7.56 0.09 6.80
C VAL A 29 -8.15 -1.11 6.08
N PRO A 30 -8.70 -2.12 6.80
CA PRO A 30 -9.28 -3.30 6.15
C PRO A 30 -10.32 -2.94 5.09
N GLY A 31 -10.09 -3.42 3.87
CA GLY A 31 -10.93 -3.18 2.70
C GLY A 31 -10.31 -2.26 1.65
N ASP A 32 -9.33 -1.42 2.04
CA ASP A 32 -8.71 -0.47 1.14
C ASP A 32 -7.91 -1.15 0.00
N THR A 33 -7.81 -0.43 -1.11
CA THR A 33 -6.92 -0.76 -2.22
C THR A 33 -5.89 0.34 -2.39
N ILE A 34 -4.62 0.01 -2.21
CA ILE A 34 -3.50 0.88 -2.54
C ILE A 34 -3.23 0.71 -4.04
N LEU A 35 -3.55 1.74 -4.83
CA LEU A 35 -3.41 1.74 -6.28
C LEU A 35 -2.16 2.54 -6.66
N VAL A 36 -1.12 1.84 -7.11
CA VAL A 36 0.18 2.42 -7.43
C VAL A 36 0.24 2.80 -8.90
N HIS A 37 0.50 4.07 -9.17
CA HIS A 37 0.67 4.62 -10.50
C HIS A 37 2.11 4.48 -11.00
N GLN A 38 2.26 4.62 -12.31
CA GLN A 38 3.47 4.45 -13.09
C GLN A 38 4.64 5.21 -12.47
N GLY A 39 5.74 4.48 -12.27
CA GLY A 39 6.95 5.06 -11.70
C GLY A 39 7.95 4.00 -11.31
N THR A 40 9.16 4.47 -11.01
CA THR A 40 10.19 3.71 -10.34
C THR A 40 10.31 4.24 -8.91
N TYR A 41 9.98 3.40 -7.95
CA TYR A 41 10.03 3.69 -6.53
C TYR A 41 11.26 3.01 -5.93
N ASN A 42 11.96 3.71 -5.04
CA ASN A 42 13.08 3.11 -4.32
C ASN A 42 12.58 1.93 -3.48
N GLY A 43 13.33 0.82 -3.49
CA GLY A 43 13.13 -0.33 -2.63
C GLY A 43 13.53 -0.06 -1.18
N GLY A 44 13.65 -1.13 -0.39
CA GLY A 44 13.88 -1.01 1.06
C GLY A 44 12.65 -0.54 1.84
N ILE A 45 11.47 -0.86 1.33
CA ILE A 45 10.18 -0.52 1.93
C ILE A 45 9.98 -1.33 3.21
N PHE A 46 9.62 -0.62 4.27
CA PHE A 46 9.24 -1.18 5.56
C PHE A 46 7.77 -0.87 5.82
N VAL A 47 6.96 -1.91 6.02
CA VAL A 47 5.54 -1.82 6.31
C VAL A 47 5.30 -2.50 7.65
N ALA A 48 4.82 -1.72 8.63
CA ALA A 48 4.46 -2.21 9.95
C ALA A 48 2.95 -2.34 10.09
N ASP A 49 2.50 -3.45 10.68
CA ASP A 49 1.13 -3.62 11.19
C ASP A 49 0.01 -3.45 10.15
N LEU A 50 0.33 -3.53 8.85
CA LEU A 50 -0.65 -3.53 7.78
C LEU A 50 -1.42 -4.85 7.78
N GLN A 51 -2.67 -4.81 8.26
CA GLN A 51 -3.46 -6.00 8.48
C GLN A 51 -4.90 -5.80 7.99
N GLY A 52 -5.27 -6.53 6.94
CA GLY A 52 -6.67 -6.73 6.57
C GLY A 52 -7.37 -7.78 7.45
N ILE A 53 -8.68 -7.95 7.26
CA ILE A 53 -9.46 -9.04 7.85
C ILE A 53 -9.98 -9.99 6.76
N ALA A 54 -10.53 -11.14 7.15
CA ALA A 54 -10.97 -12.16 6.19
C ALA A 54 -12.03 -11.63 5.20
N GLU A 55 -12.93 -10.78 5.68
CA GLU A 55 -14.02 -10.16 4.93
C GLU A 55 -13.62 -8.88 4.20
N ALA A 56 -12.47 -8.28 4.57
CA ALA A 56 -11.99 -7.01 4.03
C ALA A 56 -10.45 -7.01 3.98
N ARG A 57 -9.92 -7.55 2.88
CA ARG A 57 -8.49 -7.58 2.60
C ARG A 57 -8.01 -6.21 2.15
N ILE A 58 -6.72 -5.95 2.37
CA ILE A 58 -6.03 -4.81 1.76
C ILE A 58 -5.34 -5.30 0.50
N TYR A 59 -5.52 -4.59 -0.61
CA TYR A 59 -4.87 -4.90 -1.88
C TYR A 59 -3.80 -3.86 -2.19
N ILE A 60 -2.68 -4.29 -2.78
CA ILE A 60 -1.68 -3.41 -3.37
C ILE A 60 -1.60 -3.79 -4.84
N LEU A 61 -1.99 -2.87 -5.73
CA LEU A 61 -2.13 -3.12 -7.17
C LEU A 61 -1.40 -2.05 -7.97
N ALA A 62 -0.92 -2.40 -9.15
CA ALA A 62 -0.57 -1.39 -10.16
C ALA A 62 -1.85 -0.88 -10.83
N ALA A 63 -1.89 0.41 -11.15
CA ALA A 63 -2.95 0.99 -11.97
C ALA A 63 -3.03 0.32 -13.35
N GLU A 64 -4.24 0.28 -13.93
CA GLU A 64 -4.50 -0.49 -15.15
C GLU A 64 -3.65 0.01 -16.33
N GLY A 65 -2.90 -0.90 -16.95
CA GLY A 65 -2.03 -0.58 -18.08
C GLY A 65 -0.75 0.18 -17.71
N GLU A 66 -0.51 0.46 -16.43
CA GLU A 66 0.66 1.19 -15.95
C GLU A 66 1.78 0.22 -15.50
N SER A 67 3.04 0.64 -15.70
CA SER A 67 4.22 -0.11 -15.24
C SER A 67 4.75 0.48 -13.95
N VAL A 68 4.70 -0.29 -12.88
CA VAL A 68 5.23 0.07 -11.56
C VAL A 68 6.48 -0.76 -11.29
N ILE A 69 7.59 -0.09 -11.01
CA ILE A 69 8.86 -0.73 -10.68
C ILE A 69 9.23 -0.34 -9.25
N PHE A 70 9.40 -1.33 -8.38
CA PHE A 70 10.09 -1.12 -7.12
C PHE A 70 11.53 -1.55 -7.31
N ASP A 71 12.41 -0.58 -7.47
CA ASP A 71 13.84 -0.80 -7.71
C ASP A 71 14.50 -1.20 -6.39
N GLY A 72 14.72 -2.50 -6.24
CA GLY A 72 15.35 -3.06 -5.06
C GLY A 72 16.71 -2.41 -4.75
N GLY A 73 17.09 -2.43 -3.47
CA GLY A 73 18.41 -1.97 -3.04
C GLY A 73 19.06 -3.01 -2.13
N THR A 74 19.69 -2.55 -1.05
CA THR A 74 20.24 -3.42 -0.01
C THR A 74 19.19 -4.32 0.64
N ASN A 75 17.93 -3.85 0.72
CA ASN A 75 16.81 -4.57 1.33
C ASN A 75 15.67 -4.79 0.33
N ALA A 76 14.95 -5.91 0.51
CA ALA A 76 13.67 -6.16 -0.13
C ALA A 76 12.53 -5.42 0.61
N TRP A 77 11.28 -5.69 0.22
CA TRP A 77 10.11 -5.31 1.02
C TRP A 77 10.08 -6.10 2.33
N GLN A 78 9.77 -5.41 3.42
CA GLN A 78 9.65 -6.00 4.75
C GLN A 78 8.26 -5.70 5.30
N PHE A 79 7.47 -6.75 5.52
CA PHE A 79 6.21 -6.69 6.25
C PHE A 79 6.42 -7.30 7.63
N LEU A 80 6.17 -6.51 8.66
CA LEU A 80 6.43 -6.90 10.03
C LEU A 80 5.21 -6.58 10.90
N MET A 81 5.00 -7.42 11.89
CA MET A 81 4.06 -7.16 12.96
C MET A 81 4.86 -6.73 14.19
N LEU A 82 4.67 -5.50 14.65
CA LEU A 82 5.28 -5.02 15.89
C LEU A 82 4.52 -5.60 17.07
N HIS A 83 5.20 -6.45 17.84
CA HIS A 83 4.71 -6.90 19.13
C HIS A 83 5.25 -5.93 20.17
N ILE A 84 4.42 -4.98 20.63
CA ILE A 84 4.69 -4.20 21.84
C ILE A 84 4.20 -4.93 23.09
#